data_AF-A0A7S3S8R6-F1
#
_entry.id   AF-A0A7S3S8R6-F1
#
_cell.length_a   1.000
_cell.length_b   1.000
_cell.length_c   1.000
_cell.angle_alpha   90.00
_cell.angle_beta   90.00
_cell.angle_gamma   90.00
#
_symmetry.space_group_name_H-M   'P 1'
#
loop_
_entity.id
_entity.type
_entity.pdbx_description
1 polymer ?
#
loop_
_entity_poly.entity_id
_entity_poly.type
_entity_poly.pdbx_seq_one_letter_code
_entity_poly.pdbx_strand_id
1 'polypeptide(L)'
;AFFKRWELLLAGRLLSGAGCANSALSYAYVSRTVEPDSRSGSLAKISLAFPLGMVMGPAFNAITGALNITIGGFMINAGNSPGLLIAALMVVELFLLISFLPEPPPYERAAPPSAA
;
A
#
# COMPACT_ATOMS: atom_id res chain seq x y z
N ALA A 1 -18.72 -13.98 23.21
CA ALA A 1 -17.36 -13.81 22.65
C ALA A 1 -17.29 -13.92 21.12
N PHE A 2 -18.11 -14.74 20.47
CA PHE A 2 -18.14 -14.90 18.99
C PHE A 2 -18.44 -13.59 18.24
N PHE A 3 -19.38 -12.77 18.75
CA PHE A 3 -19.76 -11.50 18.10
C PHE A 3 -18.63 -10.46 18.01
N LYS A 4 -17.69 -10.41 18.97
CA LYS A 4 -16.55 -9.46 18.88
C LYS A 4 -15.53 -9.83 17.79
N ARG A 5 -15.45 -11.11 17.39
CA ARG A 5 -14.50 -11.55 16.35
C ARG A 5 -15.00 -11.24 14.94
N TRP A 6 -16.30 -11.29 14.68
CA TRP A 6 -16.84 -11.00 13.34
C TRP A 6 -16.71 -9.50 12.99
N GLU A 7 -16.95 -8.61 13.95
CA GLU A 7 -16.78 -7.17 13.78
C GLU A 7 -15.34 -6.80 13.43
N LEU A 8 -14.36 -7.41 14.11
CA LEU A 8 -12.93 -7.21 13.80
C LEU A 8 -12.56 -7.74 12.42
N LEU A 9 -13.14 -8.87 12.00
CA LEU A 9 -12.93 -9.41 10.65
C LEU A 9 -13.56 -8.52 9.58
N LEU A 10 -14.76 -8.00 9.82
CA LEU A 10 -15.43 -7.07 8.91
C LEU A 10 -14.64 -5.76 8.81
N ALA A 11 -14.24 -5.19 9.94
CA ALA A 11 -13.40 -4.00 9.98
C ALA A 11 -12.07 -4.21 9.23
N GLY A 12 -11.42 -5.36 9.45
CA GLY A 12 -10.19 -5.72 8.73
C GLY A 12 -10.41 -5.85 7.22
N ARG A 13 -11.54 -6.42 6.78
CA ARG A 13 -11.93 -6.53 5.37
C ARG A 13 -12.17 -5.16 4.73
N LEU A 14 -12.89 -4.28 5.41
CA LEU A 14 -13.17 -2.92 4.94
C LEU A 14 -11.88 -2.10 4.86
N LEU A 15 -11.03 -2.18 5.88
CA LEU A 15 -9.73 -1.50 5.90
C LEU A 15 -8.81 -2.02 4.79
N SER A 16 -8.76 -3.33 4.59
CA SER A 16 -8.02 -3.94 3.47
C SER A 16 -8.56 -3.44 2.12
N GLY A 17 -9.88 -3.34 1.96
CA GLY A 17 -10.49 -2.82 0.75
C GLY A 17 -10.12 -1.35 0.48
N ALA A 18 -10.15 -0.51 1.52
CA ALA A 18 -9.69 0.87 1.42
C ALA A 18 -8.20 0.94 1.02
N GLY A 19 -7.36 0.07 1.58
CA GLY A 19 -5.95 -0.05 1.19
C GLY A 19 -5.76 -0.41 -0.29
N CYS A 20 -6.61 -1.29 -0.85
CA CYS A 20 -6.53 -1.65 -2.27
C CYS A 20 -6.82 -0.48 -3.22
N ALA A 21 -7.52 0.58 -2.77
CA ALA A 21 -7.76 1.77 -3.59
C ALA A 21 -6.46 2.53 -3.93
N ASN A 22 -5.39 2.32 -3.16
CA ASN A 22 -4.08 2.94 -3.40
C ASN A 22 -3.51 2.66 -4.80
N SER A 23 -3.79 1.47 -5.35
CA SER A 23 -3.33 1.11 -6.70
C SER A 23 -3.91 2.07 -7.73
N ALA A 24 -5.22 2.32 -7.69
CA ALA A 24 -5.89 3.24 -8.63
C ALA A 24 -5.35 4.67 -8.51
N LEU A 25 -5.08 5.14 -7.29
CA LEU A 25 -4.48 6.46 -7.04
C LEU A 25 -3.08 6.55 -7.61
N SER A 26 -2.24 5.53 -7.42
CA SER A 26 -0.88 5.47 -7.97
C SER A 26 -0.88 5.53 -9.51
N TYR A 27 -1.77 4.78 -10.16
CA TYR A 27 -1.93 4.82 -11.62
C TYR A 27 -2.40 6.20 -12.12
N ALA A 28 -3.37 6.81 -11.43
CA ALA A 28 -3.89 8.13 -11.76
C ALA A 28 -2.86 9.25 -11.51
N TYR A 29 -2.01 9.09 -10.50
CA TYR A 29 -0.93 10.02 -10.22
C TYR A 29 0.10 10.00 -11.36
N VAL A 30 0.61 8.82 -11.73
CA VAL A 30 1.59 8.68 -12.81
C VAL A 30 1.05 9.13 -14.17
N SER A 31 -0.23 8.90 -14.45
CA SER A 31 -0.82 9.37 -15.70
C SER A 31 -0.84 10.90 -15.82
N ARG A 32 -0.87 11.61 -14.69
CA ARG A 32 -0.90 13.09 -14.62
C ARG A 32 0.48 13.72 -14.49
N THR A 33 1.43 13.05 -13.85
CA THR A 33 2.75 13.62 -13.55
C THR A 33 3.85 13.20 -14.53
N VAL A 34 3.65 12.10 -15.26
CA VAL A 34 4.63 11.59 -16.24
C VAL A 34 4.24 11.98 -17.66
N GLU A 35 5.24 12.45 -18.40
CA GLU A 35 5.12 12.86 -19.80
C GLU A 35 4.65 11.70 -20.69
N PRO A 36 3.85 11.95 -21.74
CA PRO A 36 3.20 10.87 -22.50
C PRO A 36 4.16 9.81 -23.06
N ASP A 37 5.35 10.24 -23.50
CA ASP A 37 6.35 9.36 -24.12
C ASP A 37 6.97 8.35 -23.15
N SER A 38 7.17 8.74 -21.89
CA SER A 38 7.77 7.89 -20.84
C SER A 38 6.74 7.22 -19.92
N ARG A 39 5.45 7.52 -20.10
CA ARG A 39 4.35 7.03 -19.23
C ARG A 39 4.21 5.52 -19.25
N SER A 40 4.25 4.90 -20.44
CA SER A 40 4.11 3.44 -20.57
C SER A 40 5.17 2.69 -19.74
N GLY A 41 6.42 3.14 -19.81
CA GLY A 41 7.51 2.55 -19.01
C GLY A 41 7.33 2.78 -17.51
N SER A 42 6.85 3.94 -17.09
CA SER A 42 6.59 4.24 -15.66
C SER A 42 5.42 3.42 -15.11
N LEU A 43 4.35 3.26 -15.89
CA LEU A 43 3.23 2.38 -15.56
C LEU A 43 3.67 0.91 -15.47
N ALA A 44 4.52 0.44 -16.38
CA ALA A 44 5.07 -0.91 -16.32
C ALA A 44 5.87 -1.15 -15.02
N LYS A 45 6.65 -0.17 -14.55
CA LYS A 45 7.38 -0.27 -13.27
C LYS A 45 6.43 -0.44 -12.08
N ILE A 46 5.35 0.34 -12.02
CA ILE A 46 4.32 0.20 -10.97
C ILE A 46 3.67 -1.19 -11.03
N SER A 47 3.31 -1.66 -12.24
CA SER A 47 2.72 -2.98 -12.43
C SER A 47 3.65 -4.12 -11.99
N LEU A 48 4.96 -3.97 -12.19
CA LEU A 48 5.97 -4.96 -11.79
C LEU A 48 6.20 -5.01 -10.28
N ALA A 49 5.83 -3.97 -9.52
CA ALA A 49 5.98 -3.98 -8.07
C ALA A 49 5.13 -5.07 -7.39
N PHE A 50 3.92 -5.34 -7.91
CA PHE A 50 3.03 -6.37 -7.37
C PHE A 50 3.63 -7.79 -7.42
N PRO A 51 4.04 -8.34 -8.59
CA PRO A 51 4.63 -9.67 -8.64
C PRO A 51 5.95 -9.75 -7.85
N LEU A 52 6.75 -8.67 -7.80
CA LEU A 52 7.93 -8.63 -6.93
C LEU A 52 7.56 -8.79 -5.46
N GLY A 53 6.54 -8.08 -4.99
CA GLY A 53 6.01 -8.25 -3.63
C GLY A 53 5.52 -9.68 -3.37
N MET A 54 4.85 -10.29 -4.34
CA MET A 54 4.35 -11.67 -4.24
C MET A 54 5.49 -12.68 -4.08
N VAL A 55 6.61 -12.48 -4.77
CA VAL A 55 7.82 -13.33 -4.64
C VAL A 55 8.56 -13.06 -3.33
N MET A 56 8.65 -11.80 -2.89
CA MET A 56 9.33 -11.45 -1.65
C MET A 56 8.56 -11.87 -0.40
N GLY A 57 7.23 -11.96 -0.46
CA GLY A 57 6.36 -12.30 0.67
C GLY A 57 6.78 -13.57 1.42
N PRO A 58 6.91 -14.74 0.75
CA PRO A 58 7.36 -15.97 1.38
C PRO A 58 8.77 -15.87 1.99
N ALA A 59 9.69 -15.15 1.36
CA ALA A 59 11.04 -14.97 1.87
C ALA A 59 11.03 -14.18 3.18
N PHE A 60 10.33 -13.04 3.22
CA PHE A 60 10.18 -12.26 4.46
C PHE A 60 9.41 -13.02 5.54
N ASN A 61 8.41 -13.81 5.17
CA ASN A 61 7.69 -14.66 6.10
C ASN A 61 8.59 -15.74 6.71
N ALA A 62 9.48 -16.35 5.93
CA ALA A 62 10.44 -17.34 6.43
C ALA A 62 11.45 -16.70 7.40
N ILE A 63 11.97 -15.51 7.07
CA ILE A 63 12.93 -14.78 7.90
C ILE A 63 12.28 -14.36 9.23
N THR A 64 11.09 -13.78 9.19
CA THR A 64 10.39 -13.30 10.39
C THR A 64 9.73 -14.41 11.19
N GLY A 65 9.36 -15.53 10.55
CA GLY A 65 8.77 -16.69 11.21
C GLY A 65 9.69 -17.41 12.19
N ALA A 66 11.01 -17.21 12.08
CA ALA A 66 11.99 -17.72 13.03
C ALA A 66 12.10 -16.87 14.32
N LEU A 67 11.46 -15.69 14.38
CA LEU A 67 11.52 -14.81 15.54
C LEU A 67 10.61 -15.33 16.66
N ASN A 68 11.19 -15.52 17.84
CA ASN A 68 10.45 -15.80 19.07
C ASN A 68 11.03 -14.96 20.20
N ILE A 69 10.65 -13.69 20.24
CA ILE A 69 11.22 -12.68 21.13
C ILE A 69 10.10 -12.08 21.96
N THR A 70 10.33 -11.91 23.26
CA THR A 70 9.41 -11.18 24.13
C THR A 70 9.98 -9.80 24.43
N ILE A 71 9.27 -8.75 24.04
CA ILE A 71 9.67 -7.35 24.30
C ILE A 71 8.59 -6.72 25.17
N GLY A 72 8.93 -6.33 26.40
CA GLY A 72 8.00 -5.62 27.30
C GLY A 72 6.70 -6.35 27.59
N GLY A 73 6.69 -7.69 27.63
CA GLY A 73 5.50 -8.51 27.81
C GLY A 73 4.70 -8.79 26.52
N PHE A 74 5.10 -8.22 25.38
CA PHE A 74 4.54 -8.54 24.08
C PHE A 74 5.37 -9.64 23.40
N MET A 75 4.72 -10.77 23.11
CA MET A 75 5.36 -11.90 22.43
C MET A 75 5.30 -11.68 20.91
N ILE A 76 6.48 -11.57 20.31
CA ILE A 76 6.67 -11.58 18.87
C ILE A 76 6.96 -13.03 18.47
N ASN A 77 6.07 -13.59 17.66
CA ASN A 77 6.15 -14.97 17.17
C ASN A 77 5.74 -15.05 15.70
N ALA A 78 5.85 -16.23 15.09
CA ALA A 78 5.49 -16.45 13.69
C ALA A 78 4.06 -16.02 13.31
N GLY A 79 3.13 -15.92 14.27
CA GLY A 79 1.75 -15.50 14.03
C GLY A 79 1.57 -13.99 13.86
N ASN A 80 2.52 -13.16 14.31
CA ASN A 80 2.43 -11.70 14.23
C ASN A 80 3.68 -11.02 13.63
N SER A 81 4.84 -11.67 13.66
CA SER A 81 6.12 -11.10 13.22
C SER A 81 6.14 -10.67 11.74
N PRO A 82 5.54 -11.40 10.78
CA PRO A 82 5.52 -10.94 9.39
C PRO A 82 4.66 -9.68 9.24
N GLY A 83 3.51 -9.63 9.94
CA GLY A 83 2.62 -8.47 9.93
C GLY A 83 3.26 -7.23 10.54
N LEU A 84 4.03 -7.40 11.62
CA LEU A 84 4.77 -6.30 12.26
C LEU A 84 5.88 -5.76 11.36
N LEU A 85 6.58 -6.62 10.62
CA LEU A 85 7.56 -6.19 9.63
C LEU A 85 6.90 -5.33 8.53
N ILE A 86 5.79 -5.80 7.95
CA ILE A 86 5.06 -5.03 6.94
C ILE A 86 4.55 -3.70 7.52
N ALA A 87 4.03 -3.70 8.74
CA ALA A 87 3.59 -2.46 9.40
C ALA A 87 4.76 -1.46 9.57
N ALA A 88 5.95 -1.92 9.95
CA ALA A 88 7.13 -1.07 10.04
C ALA A 88 7.53 -0.51 8.66
N LEU A 89 7.51 -1.33 7.61
CA LEU A 89 7.79 -0.89 6.24
C LEU A 89 6.76 0.14 5.76
N MET A 90 5.47 -0.04 6.08
CA MET A 90 4.40 0.92 5.75
C MET A 90 4.59 2.27 6.45
N VAL A 91 5.09 2.29 7.69
CA VAL A 91 5.40 3.55 8.40
C VAL A 91 6.56 4.28 7.71
N VAL A 92 7.58 3.54 7.28
CA VAL A 92 8.70 4.10 6.51
C VAL A 92 8.21 4.62 5.16
N GLU A 93 7.40 3.85 4.43
CA GLU A 93 6.79 4.26 3.16
C GLU A 93 5.98 5.55 3.34
N LEU A 94 5.10 5.62 4.35
CA LEU A 94 4.31 6.81 4.65
C LEU A 94 5.19 8.03 4.89
N PHE A 95 6.27 7.87 5.67
CA PHE A 95 7.23 8.95 5.91
C PHE A 95 7.89 9.43 4.62
N LEU A 96 8.30 8.49 3.75
CA LEU A 96 8.91 8.82 2.45
C LEU A 96 7.92 9.52 1.53
N LEU A 97 6.65 9.10 1.48
CA LEU A 97 5.62 9.75 0.66
C LEU A 97 5.37 11.18 1.14
N ILE A 98 5.24 11.41 2.44
CA ILE A 98 5.04 12.76 3.00
C ILE A 98 6.26 13.66 2.71
N SER A 99 7.47 13.10 2.72
CA SER A 99 8.70 13.88 2.57
C SER A 99 9.11 14.15 1.12
N PHE A 100 8.81 13.23 0.19
CA PHE A 100 9.37 13.24 -1.16
C PHE A 100 8.35 13.22 -2.29
N LEU A 101 7.08 12.89 -2.04
CA LEU A 101 6.09 12.83 -3.11
C LEU A 101 5.63 14.25 -3.50
N PRO A 102 5.87 14.73 -4.73
CA PRO A 102 5.43 16.05 -5.13
C PRO A 102 3.91 16.07 -5.35
N GLU A 103 3.29 17.23 -5.14
CA GLU A 103 1.87 17.38 -5.42
C GLU A 103 1.60 17.31 -6.95
N PRO A 104 0.57 16.58 -7.38
CA PRO A 104 0.21 16.56 -8.79
C PRO A 104 -0.37 17.93 -9.20
N PRO A 105 -0.26 18.33 -10.48
CA PRO A 105 -0.79 19.61 -10.95
C PRO A 105 -2.30 19.71 -10.68
N PRO A 106 -2.86 20.90 -10.39
CA PRO A 106 -4.29 21.06 -10.13
C PRO A 106 -5.17 20.45 -11.22
N TYR A 107 -6.34 19.93 -10.84
CA TYR A 107 -7.32 19.49 -11.83
C TYR A 107 -7.84 20.72 -12.58
N GLU A 108 -7.59 20.80 -13.89
CA GLU A 108 -8.32 21.73 -14.74
C GLU A 108 -9.78 21.30 -14.77
N ARG A 109 -10.66 22.17 -14.26
CA ARG A 109 -12.10 21.97 -14.37
C ARG A 109 -12.43 22.02 -15.85
N ALA A 110 -12.90 20.91 -16.42
CA ALA A 110 -13.46 20.91 -17.76
C ALA A 110 -14.47 22.06 -17.84
N ALA A 111 -14.24 23.00 -18.77
CA ALA A 111 -15.18 24.08 -19.00
C ALA A 111 -16.56 23.45 -19.26
N PRO A 112 -17.65 23.94 -18.65
CA PRO A 112 -18.98 23.42 -18.96
C PRO A 112 -19.15 23.49 -20.48
N PRO A 113 -19.70 22.44 -21.12
CA PRO A 113 -19.92 22.44 -22.56
C PRO A 113 -20.68 23.72 -22.89
N SER A 114 -20.07 24.60 -23.68
CA SER A 114 -20.72 25.83 -24.09
C SER A 114 -22.06 25.41 -24.70
N ALA A 115 -23.15 25.90 -24.12
CA ALA A 115 -24.48 25.71 -24.68
C ALA A 115 -24.45 26.25 -26.12
N ALA A 116 -24.36 25.33 -27.07
CA ALA A 116 -24.48 25.57 -28.50
C ALA A 116 -25.88 25.17 -28.92
#